data_AF-A0A382PXX1-F1
#
_entry.id   AF-A0A382PXX1-F1
#
_cell.length_a   1.000
_cell.length_b   1.000
_cell.length_c   1.000
_cell.angle_alpha   90.00
_cell.angle_beta   90.00
_cell.angle_gamma   90.00
#
_symmetry.space_group_name_H-M   'P 1'
#
loop_
_entity.id
_entity.type
_entity.pdbx_description
1 polymer ?
#
loop_
_entity_poly.entity_id
_entity_poly.type
_entity_poly.pdbx_seq_one_letter_code
_entity_poly.pdbx_strand_id
1 'polypeptide(L)'
;MHSNPFVSAVGISFALLSTAAEAQTFRTSNDVSGSAGFAAAVVFEDGEIFVGRPGEFPLFPIPANHKGSVHIFGDNDDGSWEETATLSSASVEVGDGFGMALSVEGNTLLVGAPKTGE
;
A
#
# COMPACT_ATOMS: atom_id res chain seq x y z
N MET A 1 52.56 -22.89 -41.64
CA MET A 1 51.91 -21.64 -42.08
C MET A 1 50.41 -21.88 -41.93
N HIS A 2 49.84 -21.55 -40.76
CA HIS A 2 49.12 -20.29 -40.49
C HIS A 2 47.92 -20.06 -41.43
N SER A 3 46.70 -20.37 -40.95
CA SER A 3 45.67 -19.37 -40.57
C SER A 3 44.24 -19.91 -40.76
N ASN A 4 43.48 -19.95 -39.66
CA ASN A 4 42.00 -19.91 -39.65
C ASN A 4 41.58 -18.43 -39.45
N PRO A 5 40.44 -18.02 -40.03
CA PRO A 5 39.50 -17.14 -39.30
C PRO A 5 38.04 -17.63 -39.46
N PHE A 6 37.31 -17.94 -38.38
CA PHE A 6 36.47 -17.07 -37.53
C PHE A 6 35.04 -16.77 -38.06
N VAL A 7 34.04 -17.35 -37.35
CA VAL A 7 32.79 -16.73 -36.80
C VAL A 7 31.66 -16.44 -37.82
N SER A 8 30.35 -16.65 -37.57
CA SER A 8 29.55 -16.38 -36.36
C SER A 8 28.21 -17.13 -36.36
N ALA A 9 27.82 -17.70 -35.22
CA ALA A 9 26.41 -17.97 -34.91
C ALA A 9 25.79 -16.69 -34.32
N VAL A 10 24.63 -16.29 -34.83
CA VAL A 10 23.83 -15.19 -34.26
C VAL A 10 22.90 -15.80 -33.22
N GLY A 11 23.22 -15.60 -31.94
CA GLY A 11 22.29 -15.87 -30.85
C GLY A 11 21.51 -14.59 -30.53
N ILE A 12 20.19 -14.61 -30.74
CA ILE A 12 19.31 -13.54 -30.28
C ILE A 12 19.00 -13.83 -28.82
N SER A 13 19.67 -13.15 -27.90
CA SER A 13 19.28 -13.13 -26.48
C SER A 13 18.18 -12.10 -26.27
N PHE A 14 16.99 -12.56 -25.90
CA PHE A 14 15.96 -11.72 -25.29
C PHE A 14 16.34 -11.54 -23.82
N ALA A 15 16.81 -10.35 -23.43
CA ALA A 15 16.93 -10.00 -22.03
C ALA A 15 15.53 -9.75 -21.48
N LEU A 16 15.00 -10.68 -20.67
CA LEU A 16 13.89 -10.38 -19.78
C LEU A 16 14.43 -9.39 -18.75
N LEU A 17 14.09 -8.09 -18.88
CA LEU A 17 14.24 -7.17 -17.77
C LEU A 17 13.23 -7.60 -16.70
N SER A 18 13.67 -8.40 -15.74
CA SER A 18 12.95 -8.55 -14.49
C SER A 18 13.16 -7.25 -13.72
N THR A 19 12.20 -6.33 -13.79
CA THR A 19 12.13 -5.25 -12.80
C THR A 19 11.99 -5.93 -11.44
N ALA A 20 13.01 -5.78 -10.60
CA ALA A 20 12.93 -6.24 -9.23
C ALA A 20 11.71 -5.55 -8.58
N ALA A 21 10.82 -6.33 -7.99
CA ALA A 21 9.81 -5.77 -7.11
C ALA A 21 10.56 -5.22 -5.89
N GLU A 22 10.74 -3.90 -5.85
CA GLU A 22 11.28 -3.20 -4.68
C GLU A 22 10.23 -3.30 -3.56
N ALA A 23 10.56 -4.02 -2.49
CA ALA A 23 9.72 -4.07 -1.29
C ALA A 23 9.98 -2.81 -0.45
N GLN A 24 9.25 -1.72 -0.73
CA GLN A 24 9.34 -0.50 0.05
C GLN A 24 8.49 -0.62 1.33
N THR A 25 9.12 -0.42 2.50
CA THR A 25 8.38 -0.32 3.78
C THR A 25 8.22 1.15 4.14
N PHE A 26 7.01 1.69 4.03
CA PHE A 26 6.71 3.03 4.52
C PHE A 26 6.69 3.03 6.05
N ARG A 27 7.66 3.70 6.68
CA ARG A 27 7.64 4.00 8.12
C ARG A 27 7.24 5.45 8.28
N THR A 28 5.96 5.71 8.55
CA THR A 28 5.55 7.00 9.13
C THR A 28 6.22 7.12 10.49
N SER A 29 7.12 8.10 10.66
CA SER A 29 7.64 8.69 11.91
C SER A 29 7.86 7.79 13.16
N ASN A 30 8.89 8.10 13.95
CA ASN A 30 9.17 7.44 15.25
C ASN A 30 8.05 7.55 16.33
N ASP A 31 6.84 7.97 15.97
CA ASP A 31 5.68 8.05 16.85
C ASP A 31 5.02 6.67 17.02
N VAL A 32 5.59 5.89 17.94
CA VAL A 32 5.04 4.63 18.45
C VAL A 32 3.75 4.88 19.27
N SER A 33 3.41 6.13 19.57
CA SER A 33 2.40 6.48 20.58
C SER A 33 0.95 6.60 20.07
N GLY A 34 0.70 6.37 18.78
CA GLY A 34 -0.66 6.41 18.22
C GLY A 34 -0.87 5.56 16.97
N SER A 35 0.12 4.73 16.62
CA SER A 35 0.29 4.06 15.33
C SER A 35 -0.32 2.65 15.25
N ALA A 36 -1.28 2.32 16.12
CA ALA A 36 -1.94 1.02 16.06
C ALA A 36 -2.77 0.88 14.78
N GLY A 37 -2.54 -0.20 14.04
CA GLY A 37 -3.39 -0.61 12.92
C GLY A 37 -3.12 0.06 11.57
N PHE A 38 -2.06 0.85 11.40
CA PHE A 38 -1.68 1.27 10.04
C PHE A 38 -1.34 0.03 9.19
N ALA A 39 -1.73 0.03 7.93
CA ALA A 39 -1.63 -1.11 7.01
C ALA A 39 -2.37 -2.37 7.49
N ALA A 40 -3.51 -2.20 8.18
CA ALA A 40 -4.41 -3.32 8.47
C ALA A 40 -5.02 -3.92 7.19
N ALA A 41 -5.21 -3.10 6.16
CA ALA A 41 -5.60 -3.49 4.82
C ALA A 41 -4.82 -2.65 3.80
N VAL A 42 -4.46 -3.25 2.65
CA VAL A 42 -3.76 -2.56 1.56
C VAL A 42 -4.34 -3.01 0.24
N VAL A 43 -4.68 -2.07 -0.64
CA VAL A 43 -5.04 -2.33 -2.03
C VAL A 43 -4.29 -1.36 -2.95
N PHE A 44 -4.05 -1.77 -4.19
CA PHE A 44 -3.32 -1.00 -5.19
C PHE A 44 -4.09 -1.04 -6.51
N GLU A 45 -4.34 0.12 -7.08
CA GLU A 45 -4.95 0.28 -8.41
C GLU A 45 -4.51 1.61 -9.03
N ASP A 46 -4.29 1.62 -10.35
CA ASP A 46 -3.98 2.82 -11.15
C ASP A 46 -2.85 3.73 -10.63
N GLY A 47 -1.83 3.16 -9.98
CA GLY A 47 -0.70 3.93 -9.44
C GLY A 47 -0.95 4.50 -8.04
N GLU A 48 -2.07 4.16 -7.41
CA GLU A 48 -2.42 4.57 -6.05
C GLU A 48 -2.43 3.37 -5.10
N ILE A 49 -1.79 3.51 -3.95
CA ILE A 49 -1.86 2.55 -2.85
C ILE A 49 -2.80 3.11 -1.78
N PHE A 50 -3.84 2.35 -1.46
CA PHE A 50 -4.78 2.68 -0.39
C PHE A 50 -4.44 1.83 0.82
N VAL A 51 -4.19 2.49 1.95
CA VAL A 51 -3.74 1.87 3.19
C VAL A 51 -4.75 2.15 4.31
N GLY A 52 -5.39 1.09 4.77
CA GLY A 52 -6.37 1.12 5.84
C GLY A 52 -5.72 1.27 7.22
N ARG A 53 -6.33 2.11 8.05
CA ARG A 53 -5.94 2.34 9.44
C ARG A 53 -7.20 2.38 10.30
N PRO A 54 -7.71 1.25 10.81
CA PRO A 54 -8.92 1.19 11.63
C PRO A 54 -8.82 1.86 13.01
N GLY A 55 -7.62 2.19 13.48
CA GLY A 55 -7.42 2.83 14.79
C GLY A 55 -7.64 1.96 16.01
N GLU A 56 -7.80 0.68 15.74
CA GLU A 56 -7.84 -0.39 16.71
C GLU A 56 -7.16 -1.61 16.10
N PHE A 57 -6.62 -2.46 16.98
CA PHE A 57 -6.13 -3.76 16.56
C PHE A 57 -6.72 -4.81 17.50
N PRO A 58 -7.57 -5.74 17.03
CA PRO A 58 -8.29 -6.69 17.88
C PRO A 58 -7.38 -7.57 18.77
N LEU A 59 -6.10 -7.72 18.39
CA LEU A 59 -5.14 -8.58 19.08
C LEU A 59 -4.32 -7.85 20.16
N PHE A 60 -4.48 -6.53 20.33
CA PHE A 60 -3.84 -5.76 21.39
C PHE A 60 -4.89 -5.01 22.21
N PRO A 61 -4.89 -5.08 23.55
CA PRO A 61 -5.86 -4.40 24.42
C PRO A 61 -5.56 -2.89 24.54
N ILE A 62 -5.47 -2.21 23.39
CA ILE A 62 -5.35 -0.76 23.30
C ILE A 62 -6.72 -0.24 22.89
N PRO A 63 -7.36 0.61 23.72
CA PRO A 63 -8.64 1.21 23.36
C PRO A 63 -8.47 2.00 22.06
N ALA A 64 -9.48 1.92 21.19
CA ALA A 64 -9.50 2.72 19.96
C ALA A 64 -9.37 4.20 20.33
N ASN A 65 -8.45 4.90 19.69
CA ASN A 65 -8.19 6.32 19.94
C ASN A 65 -8.42 7.20 18.71
N HIS A 66 -8.87 6.61 17.59
CA HIS A 66 -9.32 7.35 16.41
C HIS A 66 -10.45 6.64 15.66
N LYS A 67 -11.17 7.39 14.82
CA LYS A 67 -12.35 6.97 14.04
C LYS A 67 -12.02 6.04 12.86
N GLY A 68 -10.78 5.56 12.74
CA GLY A 68 -10.30 4.94 11.51
C GLY A 68 -10.03 5.94 10.37
N SER A 69 -9.18 5.58 9.42
CA SER A 69 -8.84 6.36 8.23
C SER A 69 -8.31 5.45 7.10
N VAL A 70 -8.30 5.96 5.87
CA VAL A 70 -7.57 5.35 4.75
C VAL A 70 -6.58 6.36 4.21
N HIS A 71 -5.33 5.98 4.08
CA HIS A 71 -4.26 6.81 3.55
C HIS A 71 -4.03 6.43 2.09
N ILE A 72 -3.89 7.41 1.21
CA ILE A 72 -3.64 7.22 -0.22
C ILE A 72 -2.19 7.62 -0.48
N PHE A 73 -1.45 6.73 -1.14
CA PHE A 73 -0.10 7.01 -1.59
C PHE A 73 -0.06 6.98 -3.11
N GLY A 74 0.54 8.01 -3.71
CA GLY A 74 0.82 8.05 -5.14
C GLY A 74 2.30 7.86 -5.41
N ASP A 75 2.64 7.36 -6.59
CA ASP A 75 4.01 7.37 -7.07
C ASP A 75 4.42 8.77 -7.54
N ASN A 76 5.65 9.14 -7.20
CA ASN A 76 6.30 10.35 -7.70
C ASN A 76 7.17 10.01 -8.92
N ASP A 77 7.48 11.02 -9.73
CA ASP A 77 8.35 10.88 -10.92
C ASP A 77 9.76 10.32 -10.61
N ASP A 78 10.20 10.39 -9.36
CA ASP A 78 11.49 9.88 -8.88
C ASP A 78 11.41 8.43 -8.34
N GLY A 79 10.25 7.79 -8.43
CA GLY A 79 9.99 6.44 -7.93
C GLY A 79 9.75 6.39 -6.42
N SER A 80 9.67 7.53 -5.72
CA SER A 80 9.24 7.58 -4.33
C SER A 80 7.71 7.49 -4.22
N TRP A 81 7.22 7.13 -3.03
CA TRP A 81 5.80 7.09 -2.72
C TRP A 81 5.52 8.12 -1.63
N GLU A 82 4.55 8.99 -1.86
CA GLU A 82 4.13 10.01 -0.90
C GLU A 82 2.65 9.90 -0.57
N GLU A 83 2.28 10.24 0.67
CA GLU A 83 0.86 10.29 1.05
C GLU A 83 0.21 11.49 0.38
N THR A 84 -0.65 11.24 -0.61
CA THR A 84 -1.33 12.27 -1.39
C THR A 84 -2.63 12.72 -0.73
N ALA A 85 -3.28 11.84 0.04
CA ALA A 85 -4.53 12.15 0.74
C ALA A 85 -4.81 11.20 1.92
N THR A 86 -5.69 11.65 2.81
CA THR A 86 -6.30 10.82 3.84
C THR A 86 -7.83 10.89 3.73
N LEU A 87 -8.47 9.74 3.55
CA LEU A 87 -9.92 9.59 3.56
C LEU A 87 -10.42 9.31 4.98
N SER A 88 -11.50 9.98 5.33
CA SER A 88 -12.26 9.77 6.57
C SER A 88 -13.75 9.87 6.29
N SER A 89 -14.59 9.29 7.14
CA SER A 89 -16.04 9.38 7.05
C SER A 89 -16.61 10.12 8.26
N ALA A 90 -17.57 11.01 8.01
CA ALA A 90 -18.25 11.77 9.07
C ALA A 90 -19.20 10.91 9.91
N SER A 91 -19.68 9.78 9.38
CA SER A 91 -20.62 8.88 10.04
C SER A 91 -19.95 7.83 10.94
N VAL A 92 -18.62 7.84 11.01
CA VAL A 92 -17.84 6.83 11.72
C VAL A 92 -17.38 7.38 13.07
N GLU A 93 -17.53 6.57 14.10
CA GLU A 93 -17.11 6.87 15.47
C GLU A 93 -15.83 6.13 15.86
N VAL A 94 -15.23 6.56 16.98
CA VAL A 94 -14.02 5.93 17.49
C VAL A 94 -14.31 4.48 17.84
N GLY A 95 -13.55 3.54 17.25
CA GLY A 95 -13.73 2.10 17.46
C GLY A 95 -14.61 1.39 16.42
N ASP A 96 -15.17 2.11 15.46
CA ASP A 96 -15.95 1.53 14.36
C ASP A 96 -15.11 0.72 13.36
N GLY A 97 -13.79 0.93 13.37
CA GLY A 97 -12.85 0.19 12.54
C GLY A 97 -12.87 0.57 11.07
N PHE A 98 -13.16 1.83 10.71
CA PHE A 98 -13.11 2.29 9.33
C PHE A 98 -11.71 2.14 8.72
N GLY A 99 -11.63 1.43 7.59
CA GLY A 99 -10.36 1.05 6.99
C GLY A 99 -9.84 -0.33 7.43
N MET A 100 -10.65 -1.13 8.14
CA MET A 100 -10.29 -2.51 8.48
C MET A 100 -10.31 -3.46 7.28
N ALA A 101 -11.06 -3.12 6.23
CA ALA A 101 -11.09 -3.84 4.96
C ALA A 101 -11.19 -2.83 3.82
N LEU A 102 -10.53 -3.13 2.69
CA LEU A 102 -10.53 -2.31 1.49
C LEU A 102 -10.77 -3.17 0.26
N SER A 103 -11.51 -2.62 -0.70
CA SER A 103 -11.61 -3.14 -2.06
C SER A 103 -11.70 -1.96 -3.00
N VAL A 104 -11.00 -2.02 -4.13
CA VAL A 104 -10.98 -0.94 -5.11
C VAL A 104 -11.32 -1.52 -6.48
N GLU A 105 -12.14 -0.80 -7.24
CA GLU A 105 -12.42 -1.08 -8.65
C GLU A 105 -12.59 0.24 -9.41
N GLY A 106 -11.64 0.53 -10.29
CA GLY A 106 -11.50 1.79 -10.99
C GLY A 106 -11.54 2.97 -10.02
N ASN A 107 -12.56 3.82 -10.15
CA ASN A 107 -12.69 5.03 -9.33
C ASN A 107 -13.43 4.82 -8.00
N THR A 108 -13.79 3.58 -7.66
CA THR A 108 -14.61 3.26 -6.48
C THR A 108 -13.79 2.52 -5.44
N LEU A 109 -13.60 3.14 -4.28
CA LEU A 109 -13.04 2.50 -3.09
C LEU A 109 -14.15 2.12 -2.12
N LEU A 110 -14.29 0.83 -1.84
CA LEU A 110 -15.10 0.30 -0.75
C LEU A 110 -14.26 0.22 0.52
N VAL A 111 -14.79 0.79 1.61
CA VAL A 111 -14.12 0.82 2.91
C VAL A 111 -15.01 0.17 3.96
N GLY A 112 -14.49 -0.86 4.62
CA GLY A 112 -15.17 -1.55 5.70
C GLY A 112 -15.03 -0.83 7.04
N ALA A 113 -16.12 -0.79 7.81
CA ALA A 113 -16.18 -0.35 9.20
C ALA A 113 -17.03 -1.36 10.01
N PRO A 114 -16.48 -2.55 10.33
CA PRO A 114 -17.25 -3.70 10.80
C PRO A 114 -17.85 -3.54 12.20
N LYS A 115 -17.50 -2.47 12.92
CA LYS A 115 -18.03 -2.18 14.25
C LYS A 115 -18.94 -0.95 14.30
N THR A 116 -19.14 -0.27 13.17
CA THR A 116 -20.19 0.75 13.09
C THR A 116 -21.52 0.07 13.39
N GLY A 117 -22.19 0.50 14.46
CA GLY A 117 -23.50 -0.02 14.84
C GLY A 117 -24.55 0.27 13.77
N GLU A 118 -25.43 -0.70 13.51
CA GLU A 118 -26.66 -0.51 12.72
C GLU A 118 -27.63 0.47 13.39
#